data_AF-A0ABD5NKI2-F1
#
_entry.id   AF-A0ABD5NKI2-F1
#
_cell.length_a   1.000
_cell.length_b   1.000
_cell.length_c   1.000
_cell.angle_alpha   90.00
_cell.angle_beta   90.00
_cell.angle_gamma   90.00
#
_symmetry.space_group_name_H-M   'P 1'
#
loop_
_entity.id
_entity.type
_entity.pdbx_description
1 polymer ?
#
loop_
_entity_poly.entity_id
_entity_poly.type
_entity_poly.pdbx_seq_one_letter_code
_entity_poly.pdbx_strand_id
1 'polypeptide(L)' 'MANGMTVTDVLERVRERRRSKQCAECEGVVAIQGIRGEYRWTCLECEAVGFGYRSRTAARAAVRSS' A
#
# COMPACT_ATOMS: atom_id res chain seq x y z
N MET A 1 -15.39 -14.41 25.25
CA MET A 1 -15.49 -13.14 24.49
C MET A 1 -15.25 -13.48 23.03
N ALA A 2 -16.33 -13.59 22.24
CA ALA A 2 -16.20 -13.82 20.80
C ALA A 2 -15.79 -12.50 20.15
N ASN A 3 -14.61 -12.44 19.53
CA ASN A 3 -14.16 -11.29 18.75
C ASN A 3 -15.04 -11.17 17.49
N GLY A 4 -16.24 -10.62 17.67
CA GLY A 4 -17.22 -10.39 16.61
C GLY A 4 -16.80 -9.24 15.73
N MET A 5 -15.78 -9.44 14.87
CA MET A 5 -15.58 -8.58 13.72
C MET A 5 -16.79 -8.73 12.81
N THR A 6 -17.53 -7.65 12.61
CA THR A 6 -18.64 -7.65 11.65
C THR A 6 -18.07 -7.60 10.23
N VAL A 7 -18.88 -8.01 9.25
CA VAL A 7 -18.50 -7.89 7.83
C VAL A 7 -18.12 -6.44 7.49
N THR A 8 -18.80 -5.47 8.09
CA THR A 8 -18.49 -4.04 7.93
C THR A 8 -17.08 -3.68 8.42
N ASP A 9 -16.65 -4.19 9.58
CA ASP A 9 -15.30 -3.96 10.12
C ASP A 9 -14.22 -4.54 9.20
N VAL A 10 -14.49 -5.70 8.61
CA VAL A 10 -13.59 -6.33 7.63
C VAL A 10 -13.52 -5.49 6.36
N LEU A 11 -14.65 -4.99 5.86
CA LEU A 11 -14.71 -4.15 4.67
C LEU A 11 -14.03 -2.80 4.87
N GLU A 12 -14.23 -2.14 6.01
CA GLU A 12 -13.53 -0.89 6.35
C GLU A 12 -12.02 -1.12 6.43
N ARG A 13 -11.57 -2.20 7.08
CA ARG A 13 -10.15 -2.55 7.12
C ARG A 13 -9.57 -2.86 5.74
N VAL A 14 -10.36 -3.46 4.84
CA VAL A 14 -9.95 -3.67 3.43
C VAL A 14 -9.88 -2.34 2.68
N ARG A 15 -10.85 -1.44 2.88
CA ARG A 15 -10.87 -0.09 2.29
C ARG A 15 -9.67 0.72 2.75
N GLU A 16 -9.35 0.74 4.04
CA GLU A 16 -8.13 1.38 4.59
C GLU A 16 -6.85 0.75 4.03
N ARG A 17 -6.82 -0.58 3.89
CA ARG A 17 -5.69 -1.30 3.28
C ARG A 17 -5.53 -1.00 1.79
N ARG A 18 -6.62 -0.72 1.07
CA ARG A 18 -6.62 -0.27 -0.34
C ARG A 18 -6.15 1.19 -0.43
N ARG A 19 -6.71 2.09 0.38
CA ARG A 19 -6.29 3.50 0.45
C ARG A 19 -4.80 3.67 0.79
N SER A 20 -4.24 2.78 1.61
CA SER A 20 -2.80 2.73 1.90
C SER A 20 -1.93 2.07 0.83
N LYS A 21 -2.49 1.80 -0.36
CA LYS A 21 -1.80 1.28 -1.54
C LYS A 21 -2.23 2.05 -2.80
N GLN A 22 -2.47 3.35 -2.69
CA GLN A 22 -2.84 4.18 -3.85
C GLN A 22 -1.67 5.06 -4.26
N CYS A 23 -1.32 5.06 -5.54
CA CYS A 23 -0.29 5.91 -6.12
C CYS A 23 -0.63 7.38 -5.87
N ALA A 24 0.38 8.18 -5.55
CA ALA A 24 0.18 9.59 -5.26
C ALA A 24 -0.22 10.40 -6.51
N GLU A 25 0.18 9.93 -7.69
CA GLU A 25 -0.04 10.67 -8.95
C GLU A 25 -1.39 10.39 -9.60
N CYS A 26 -1.86 9.13 -9.55
CA CYS A 26 -3.08 8.71 -10.26
C CYS A 26 -4.12 8.03 -9.37
N GLU A 27 -3.89 7.97 -8.05
CA GLU A 27 -4.71 7.24 -7.06
C GLU A 27 -4.87 5.73 -7.32
N GLY A 28 -4.18 5.20 -8.33
CA GLY A 28 -4.25 3.82 -8.78
C GLY A 28 -3.52 2.85 -7.85
N VAL A 29 -3.81 1.56 -7.95
CA VAL A 29 -3.26 0.58 -6.98
C VAL A 29 -1.74 0.41 -7.15
N VAL A 30 -1.00 0.47 -6.04
CA VAL A 30 0.44 0.13 -6.01
C VAL A 30 0.68 -1.29 -5.50
N ALA A 31 1.55 -2.01 -6.22
CA ALA A 31 2.18 -3.23 -5.75
C ALA A 31 3.46 -2.89 -4.98
N ILE A 32 3.72 -3.57 -3.86
CA ILE A 32 4.96 -3.42 -3.10
C ILE A 32 5.68 -4.76 -3.07
N GLN A 33 6.93 -4.75 -3.51
CA GLN A 33 7.79 -5.92 -3.63
C GLN A 33 9.09 -5.70 -2.85
N GLY A 34 9.60 -6.75 -2.23
CA GLY A 34 10.93 -6.76 -1.62
C GLY A 34 11.95 -7.34 -2.61
N ILE A 35 13.00 -6.61 -2.93
CA ILE A 35 14.07 -7.03 -3.86
C ILE A 35 15.41 -6.77 -3.16
N ARG A 36 16.22 -7.83 -2.97
CA ARG A 36 17.58 -7.75 -2.41
C ARG A 36 17.72 -6.97 -1.09
N GLY A 37 16.72 -7.05 -0.21
CA GLY A 37 16.73 -6.35 1.09
C GLY A 37 16.16 -4.93 1.04
N GLU A 38 15.79 -4.45 -0.13
CA GLU A 38 15.08 -3.19 -0.33
C GLU A 38 13.63 -3.44 -0.69
N TYR A 39 12.78 -2.44 -0.47
CA TYR A 39 11.39 -2.44 -0.90
C TYR A 39 11.21 -1.43 -2.02
N ARG A 40 10.44 -1.83 -3.03
CA ARG A 40 10.00 -1.02 -4.15
C ARG A 40 8.48 -1.03 -4.20
N TRP A 41 7.87 0.08 -4.57
CA TRP A 41 6.48 0.12 -5.02
C TRP A 41 6.39 0.45 -6.50
N THR A 42 5.38 -0.09 -7.18
CA THR A 42 5.06 0.20 -8.58
C THR A 42 3.56 0.42 -8.70
N CYS A 43 3.12 1.49 -9.33
CA CYS A 43 1.72 1.70 -9.71
C CYS A 43 1.35 0.74 -10.84
N LEU A 44 0.19 0.10 -10.74
CA LEU A 44 -0.32 -0.81 -11.75
C LEU A 44 -1.05 -0.09 -12.90
N GLU A 45 -1.22 1.24 -12.81
CA GLU A 45 -1.95 2.04 -13.79
C GLU A 45 -1.02 2.99 -14.55
N CYS A 46 -0.31 3.88 -13.87
CA CYS A 46 0.61 4.83 -14.51
C CYS A 46 2.07 4.35 -14.56
N GLU A 47 2.34 3.13 -14.10
CA GLU A 47 3.69 2.55 -14.01
C GLU A 47 4.71 3.33 -13.17
N ALA A 48 4.28 4.35 -12.41
CA ALA A 48 5.15 5.09 -11.50
C ALA A 48 5.83 4.16 -10.50
N VAL A 49 7.09 4.45 -10.16
CA VAL A 49 7.92 3.58 -9.33
C VAL A 49 8.60 4.40 -8.23
N GLY A 50 8.55 3.89 -6.99
CA GLY A 50 9.45 4.31 -5.93
C GLY A 50 10.29 3.15 -5.42
N PHE A 51 11.55 3.40 -5.11
CA PHE A 51 12.53 2.40 -4.70
C PHE A 51 13.42 2.91 -3.54
N GLY A 52 14.29 2.05 -3.01
CA GLY A 52 15.26 2.41 -1.97
C GLY A 52 14.69 2.42 -0.54
N TYR A 53 13.53 1.79 -0.30
CA TYR A 53 12.93 1.75 1.03
C TYR A 53 13.48 0.59 1.86
N ARG A 54 13.95 0.86 3.08
CA ARG A 54 14.46 -0.17 4.00
C ARG A 54 13.37 -1.07 4.61
N SER A 55 12.09 -0.73 4.42
CA SER A 55 10.97 -1.53 4.90
C SER A 55 9.73 -1.38 4.04
N ARG A 56 8.84 -2.37 4.08
CA ARG A 56 7.52 -2.32 3.43
C ARG A 56 6.70 -1.12 3.91
N THR A 57 6.82 -0.76 5.18
CA THR A 57 6.11 0.37 5.79
C THR A 57 6.64 1.70 5.25
N ALA A 58 7.96 1.84 5.10
CA ALA A 58 8.57 3.02 4.49
C ALA A 58 8.12 3.19 3.03
N ALA A 59 8.07 2.10 2.26
CA ALA A 59 7.54 2.11 0.90
C ALA A 59 6.07 2.56 0.85
N ARG A 60 5.23 2.13 1.80
CA ARG A 60 3.83 2.58 1.89
C ARG A 60 3.70 4.04 2.31
N ALA A 61 4.57 4.51 3.20
CA ALA A 61 4.53 5.88 3.68
C ALA A 61 4.87 6.87 2.56
N ALA A 62 5.90 6.56 1.76
CA ALA A 62 6.31 7.43 0.66
C ALA A 62 5.23 7.64 -0.42
N VAL A 63 4.44 6.59 -0.68
CA VAL A 63 3.28 6.63 -1.57
C VAL A 63 2.22 7.65 -1.12
N ARG A 64 2.13 7.98 0.18
CA ARG A 64 1.18 8.96 0.72
C ARG A 64 1.67 10.42 0.64
N SER A 65 2.93 10.65 0.27
CA SER A 65 3.58 11.96 0.41
C SER A 65 4.19 12.48 -0.89
N SER A 66 3.95 11.81 -2.02
CA SER A 66 4.40 12.27 -3.35
C SER A 66 3.32 13.08 -4.07
#